data_AF-A0A432FLH6-F1
#
_entry.id   AF-A0A432FLH6-F1
#
_cell.length_a   1.000
_cell.length_b   1.000
_cell.length_c   1.000
_cell.angle_alpha   90.00
_cell.angle_beta   90.00
_cell.angle_gamma   90.00
#
_symmetry.space_group_name_H-M   'P 1'
#
loop_
_entity.id
_entity.type
_entity.pdbx_description
1 polymer ?
#
loop_
_entity_poly.entity_id
_entity_poly.type
_entity_poly.pdbx_seq_one_letter_code
_entity_poly.pdbx_strand_id
1 'polypeptide(L)' 'TDFNKLTDRQVLEIMDKLNNRPRKCLGYKTPNQVFFGIKPPVALAS' A
#
# COMPACT_ATOMS: atom_id res chain seq x y z
N THR A 1 13.22 -0.58 -17.89
CA THR A 1 12.67 0.52 -17.08
C THR A 1 13.80 1.11 -16.26
N ASP A 2 13.94 2.44 -16.25
CA ASP A 2 15.00 3.14 -15.52
C ASP A 2 14.43 3.77 -14.24
N PHE A 3 14.82 3.23 -13.09
CA PHE A 3 14.33 3.68 -11.79
C PHE A 3 15.03 4.96 -11.31
N ASN A 4 16.13 5.39 -11.94
CA ASN A 4 16.83 6.62 -11.57
C ASN A 4 16.01 7.89 -11.88
N LYS A 5 14.90 7.76 -12.61
CA LYS A 5 13.97 8.85 -12.92
C LYS A 5 12.89 9.05 -11.84
N LEU A 6 12.84 8.19 -10.82
CA LEU A 6 11.88 8.33 -9.73
C LEU A 6 12.33 9.39 -8.74
N THR A 7 11.41 10.30 -8.44
CA THR A 7 11.55 11.24 -7.32
C THR A 7 11.13 10.60 -6.02
N ASP A 8 11.64 11.08 -4.89
CA ASP A 8 11.25 10.61 -3.56
C ASP A 8 9.73 10.70 -3.33
N ARG A 9 9.10 11.77 -3.84
CA ARG A 9 7.64 11.93 -3.78
C ARG A 9 6.92 10.77 -4.48
N GLN A 10 7.38 10.38 -5.66
CA GLN A 10 6.80 9.24 -6.37
C GLN A 10 7.03 7.93 -5.64
N VAL A 11 8.21 7.75 -5.03
CA VAL A 11 8.49 6.58 -4.19
C VAL A 11 7.51 6.51 -3.02
N LEU A 12 7.29 7.62 -2.32
CA LEU A 12 6.34 7.71 -1.21
C LEU A 12 4.90 7.39 -1.67
N GLU A 13 4.45 7.96 -2.78
CA GLU A 13 3.13 7.68 -3.34
C GLU A 13 2.96 6.20 -3.73
N ILE A 14 4.01 5.58 -4.28
CA ILE A 14 4.00 4.15 -4.62
C ILE A 14 3.93 3.31 -3.34
N MET A 15 4.74 3.64 -2.32
CA MET A 15 4.75 2.94 -1.04
C MET A 15 3.39 3.01 -0.35
N ASP A 16 2.77 4.18 -0.31
CA ASP A 16 1.43 4.36 0.29
C ASP A 16 0.41 3.47 -0.41
N LYS A 17 0.37 3.50 -1.75
CA LYS A 17 -0.51 2.64 -2.54
C LYS A 17 -0.26 1.16 -2.29
N LEU A 18 1.01 0.72 -2.26
CA LEU A 18 1.35 -0.69 -2.08
C LEU A 18 0.95 -1.21 -0.70
N ASN A 19 1.15 -0.40 0.33
CA ASN A 19 0.92 -0.76 1.73
C ASN A 19 -0.54 -0.62 2.17
N ASN A 20 -1.33 0.21 1.45
CA ASN A 20 -2.76 0.37 1.67
C ASN A 20 -3.63 -0.40 0.67
N ARG A 21 -3.04 -1.22 -0.21
CA ARG A 21 -3.81 -2.05 -1.16
C ARG A 21 -4.22 -3.39 -0.56
N PRO A 22 -5.52 -3.71 -0.51
CA PRO A 22 -6.04 -5.04 -0.16
C PRO A 22 -5.41 -6.15 -0.98
N ARG A 23 -4.97 -7.24 -0.32
CA ARG A 23 -4.37 -8.41 -0.99
C ARG A 23 -5.24 -9.65 -0.79
N LYS A 24 -5.62 -10.32 -1.88
CA LYS A 24 -6.43 -11.56 -1.84
C LYS A 24 -5.80 -12.65 -0.96
N CYS A 25 -4.48 -12.79 -1.00
CA CYS A 25 -3.74 -13.74 -0.16
C CYS A 25 -3.75 -13.40 1.34
N LEU A 26 -4.12 -12.18 1.72
CA LEU A 26 -4.26 -11.73 3.11
C LEU A 26 -5.73 -11.66 3.55
N GLY A 27 -6.64 -12.33 2.84
CA GLY A 27 -8.08 -12.20 3.10
C GLY A 27 -8.60 -10.78 2.86
N TYR A 28 -8.08 -10.11 1.82
CA TYR A 28 -8.35 -8.71 1.49
C TYR A 28 -7.91 -7.68 2.53
N LYS A 29 -7.11 -8.07 3.53
CA LYS A 29 -6.41 -7.11 4.38
C LYS A 29 -5.25 -6.43 3.64
N THR A 30 -4.88 -5.24 4.07
CA THR A 30 -3.70 -4.52 3.59
C THR A 30 -2.44 -4.94 4.35
N PRO A 31 -1.25 -4.79 3.77
CA PRO A 31 0.01 -4.97 4.52
C PRO A 31 0.04 -4.17 5.83
N ASN A 32 -0.37 -2.90 5.81
CA ASN A 32 -0.41 -2.08 7.02
C ASN A 32 -1.35 -2.63 8.11
N GLN A 33 -2.48 -3.22 7.73
CA GLN A 33 -3.40 -3.86 8.68
C GLN A 33 -2.79 -5.13 9.30
N VAL A 34 -2.03 -5.91 8.54
CA VAL A 34 -1.45 -7.17 9.01
C VAL A 34 -0.21 -6.93 9.87
N PHE A 35 0.70 -6.06 9.45
CA PHE A 35 1.98 -5.86 10.15
C PHE A 35 1.89 -4.85 11.30
N PHE A 36 1.04 -3.82 11.16
CA PHE A 36 1.03 -2.68 12.09
C PHE A 36 -0.35 -2.46 12.75
N GLY A 37 -1.38 -3.23 12.39
CA GLY A 37 -2.73 -3.07 12.93
C GLY A 37 -3.41 -1.74 12.56
N ILE A 38 -2.81 -0.96 11.65
CA ILE A 38 -3.34 0.34 11.22
C ILE A 38 -4.59 0.09 10.37
N LYS A 39 -5.64 0.88 10.56
CA LYS A 39 -6.90 0.78 9.80
C LYS A 39 -7.12 2.05 8.95
N PRO A 40 -6.35 2.24 7.87
CA PRO A 40 -6.55 3.38 6.99
C PRO A 40 -7.85 3.20 6.19
N PRO A 41 -8.48 4.30 5.75
CA PRO A 41 -9.56 4.24 4.79
C PRO A 41 -9.01 3.67 3.47
N VAL A 42 -9.55 2.53 3.04
CA VAL A 42 -9.09 1.82 1.83
C VAL A 42 -10.27 1.50 0.94
N ALA A 43 -10.03 1.51 -0.38
CA ALA A 43 -11.10 1.47 -1.38
C ALA A 43 -12.05 0.25 -1.32
N LEU A 44 -11.62 -0.87 -0.72
CA LEU A 44 -12.42 -2.09 -0.56
C LEU A 44 -12.72 -2.43 0.91
N ALA A 45 -12.55 -1.50 1.84
CA ALA A 45 -13.09 -1.69 3.18
C ALA A 45 -14.61 -1.50 3.10
N SER A 46 -15.34 -2.61 3.14
CA SER A 46 -16.81 -2.64 3.36
C SER A 46 -17.15 -2.43 4.83
#